data_AF-A0A2H0M4I9-F1
#
_entry.id   AF-A0A2H0M4I9-F1
#
_cell.length_a   1.000
_cell.length_b   1.000
_cell.length_c   1.000
_cell.angle_alpha   90.00
_cell.angle_beta   90.00
_cell.angle_gamma   90.00
#
_symmetry.space_group_name_H-M   'P 1'
#
loop_
_entity.id
_entity.type
_entity.pdbx_description
1 polymer ?
#
loop_
_entity_poly.entity_id
_entity_poly.type
_entity_poly.pdbx_seq_one_letter_code
_entity_poly.pdbx_strand_id
1 'polypeptide(L)'
;MLPHNGNVSIKEGKLVDRIKNLKQRDWIKACERLGLHVLTSHGKGSHCAVYKNNTCPPGDSSCCVVTIPHNLYSQIQRDIFKKILSYGLKEQKYSEEDIWIALKIKKKRAI
;
A
#
# COMPACT_ATOMS: atom_id res chain seq x y z
N MET A 1 4.47 -19.62 -6.47
CA MET A 1 4.12 -19.59 -5.03
C MET A 1 4.34 -18.18 -4.52
N LEU A 2 3.28 -17.43 -4.19
CA LEU A 2 3.40 -16.09 -3.62
C LEU A 2 3.73 -16.24 -2.12
N PRO A 3 4.78 -15.58 -1.58
CA PRO A 3 5.17 -15.77 -0.20
C PRO A 3 4.07 -15.27 0.76
N HIS A 4 3.81 -16.09 1.77
CA HIS A 4 2.82 -15.84 2.81
C HIS A 4 3.01 -14.47 3.45
N ASN A 5 1.88 -13.74 3.49
CA ASN A 5 1.66 -12.50 4.20
C ASN A 5 2.41 -12.46 5.54
N GLY A 6 3.35 -11.53 5.68
CA GLY A 6 3.85 -11.10 6.97
C GLY A 6 2.65 -10.78 7.86
N ASN A 7 2.57 -11.45 9.00
CA ASN A 7 1.44 -11.41 9.93
C ASN A 7 1.45 -10.08 10.71
N VAL A 8 1.33 -8.96 9.98
CA VAL A 8 1.35 -7.62 10.58
C VAL A 8 -0.07 -7.27 11.00
N SER A 9 -0.22 -7.06 12.31
CA SER A 9 -1.45 -6.57 12.91
C SER A 9 -1.52 -5.06 12.77
N ILE A 10 -2.59 -4.57 12.15
CA ILE A 10 -2.92 -3.14 12.08
C ILE A 10 -3.37 -2.72 13.48
N LYS A 11 -2.62 -1.85 14.16
CA LYS A 11 -2.94 -1.40 15.52
C LYS A 11 -4.23 -0.58 15.51
N GLU A 12 -4.40 0.28 14.51
CA GLU A 12 -5.59 1.11 14.34
C GLU A 12 -6.66 0.42 13.48
N GLY A 13 -7.11 -0.77 13.90
CA GLY A 13 -8.10 -1.56 13.16
C GLY A 13 -9.39 -0.80 12.81
N LYS A 14 -9.79 0.20 13.63
CA LYS A 14 -10.96 1.06 13.40
C LYS A 14 -10.78 2.04 12.23
N LEU A 15 -9.55 2.37 11.84
CA LEU A 15 -9.27 3.22 10.67
C LEU A 15 -9.39 2.45 9.35
N VAL A 16 -9.41 1.12 9.40
CA VAL A 16 -9.59 0.25 8.22
C VAL A 16 -10.98 0.45 7.58
N ASP A 17 -12.00 0.87 8.34
CA ASP A 17 -13.28 1.24 7.74
C ASP A 17 -13.18 2.49 6.86
N ARG A 18 -12.22 3.38 7.15
CA ARG A 18 -12.03 4.63 6.40
C ARG A 18 -11.28 4.44 5.10
N ILE A 19 -10.50 3.36 4.95
CA ILE A 19 -9.88 3.04 3.67
C ILE A 19 -10.88 2.46 2.68
N LYS A 20 -12.01 1.88 3.11
CA LYS A 20 -12.98 1.20 2.21
C LYS A 20 -13.47 2.07 1.04
N ASN A 21 -13.47 3.40 1.18
CA ASN A 21 -13.90 4.34 0.13
C ASN A 21 -12.76 4.85 -0.77
N LEU A 22 -11.51 4.45 -0.52
CA LEU A 22 -10.36 4.86 -1.32
C LEU A 22 -10.31 4.12 -2.65
N LYS A 23 -9.89 4.84 -3.69
CA LYS A 23 -9.73 4.33 -5.05
C LYS A 23 -8.26 4.01 -5.34
N GLN A 24 -8.01 3.30 -6.43
CA GLN A 24 -6.66 2.93 -6.88
C GLN A 24 -5.71 4.15 -6.90
N ARG A 25 -6.18 5.29 -7.40
CA ARG A 25 -5.43 6.56 -7.42
C ARG A 25 -4.99 7.06 -6.04
N ASP A 26 -5.77 6.81 -4.99
CA ASP A 26 -5.47 7.29 -3.64
C ASP A 26 -4.34 6.44 -3.05
N TRP A 27 -4.36 5.14 -3.31
CA TRP A 27 -3.28 4.21 -2.97
C TRP A 27 -2.00 4.47 -3.76
N ILE A 28 -2.10 4.77 -5.06
CA ILE A 28 -0.95 5.18 -5.89
C ILE A 28 -0.27 6.39 -5.26
N LYS A 29 -1.03 7.46 -5.01
CA LYS A 29 -0.50 8.69 -4.39
C LYS A 29 0.09 8.45 -3.00
N ALA A 30 -0.51 7.55 -2.22
CA ALA A 30 0.04 7.18 -0.92
C ALA A 30 1.38 6.45 -1.06
N CYS A 31 1.50 5.52 -2.00
CA CYS A 31 2.75 4.80 -2.26
C CYS A 31 3.86 5.77 -2.73
N GLU A 32 3.54 6.69 -3.64
CA GLU A 32 4.48 7.73 -4.10
C GLU A 32 4.98 8.59 -2.94
N ARG A 33 4.11 8.99 -2.00
CA ARG A 33 4.48 9.76 -0.80
C ARG A 33 5.37 8.99 0.16
N LEU A 34 5.23 7.68 0.21
CA LEU A 34 6.08 6.80 1.01
C LEU A 34 7.42 6.50 0.32
N GLY A 35 7.69 7.13 -0.83
CA GLY A 35 8.92 6.94 -1.59
C GLY A 35 8.96 5.62 -2.37
N LEU A 36 7.80 4.98 -2.58
CA LEU A 36 7.69 3.79 -3.42
C LEU A 36 7.53 4.20 -4.89
N HIS A 37 8.08 3.38 -5.78
CA HIS A 37 7.94 3.61 -7.22
C HIS A 37 6.70 2.89 -7.74
N VAL A 38 5.77 3.63 -8.34
CA VAL A 38 4.55 3.04 -8.91
C VAL A 38 4.68 2.99 -10.43
N LEU A 39 4.62 1.77 -10.98
CA LEU A 39 4.51 1.58 -12.42
C LEU A 39 3.04 1.43 -12.81
N THR A 40 2.53 2.44 -13.48
CA THR A 40 1.23 2.39 -14.16
C THR A 40 1.46 1.94 -15.61
N SER A 41 1.14 0.69 -15.95
CA SER A 41 1.18 0.27 -17.35
C SER A 41 0.20 1.12 -18.17
N HIS A 42 0.68 1.67 -19.29
CA HIS A 42 -0.11 2.43 -20.26
C HIS A 42 -1.18 1.52 -20.89
N GLY A 43 -2.43 1.67 -20.45
CA GLY A 43 -3.61 0.93 -20.90
C GLY A 43 -4.76 1.12 -19.89
N LYS A 44 -5.93 0.49 -20.09
CA LYS A 44 -7.06 0.46 -19.11
C LYS A 44 -6.71 -0.26 -17.78
N GLY A 45 -5.44 -0.20 -17.35
CA GLY A 45 -4.96 -0.18 -15.96
C GLY A 45 -5.69 -1.03 -14.93
N SER A 46 -5.98 -2.30 -15.24
CA SER A 46 -6.63 -3.19 -14.27
C SER A 46 -5.79 -3.36 -12.99
N HIS A 47 -4.47 -3.20 -13.08
CA HIS A 47 -3.54 -3.36 -11.97
C HIS A 47 -2.37 -2.38 -12.07
N CYS A 48 -1.94 -1.84 -10.93
CA CYS A 48 -0.73 -1.02 -10.81
C CYS A 48 0.25 -1.73 -9.89
N ALA A 49 1.49 -1.93 -10.33
CA ALA A 49 2.53 -2.56 -9.52
C ALA A 49 3.35 -1.49 -8.80
N VAL A 50 3.62 -1.73 -7.52
CA VAL A 50 4.39 -0.85 -6.65
C VAL A 50 5.70 -1.55 -6.31
N TYR A 51 6.82 -0.88 -6.61
CA TYR A 51 8.18 -1.37 -6.46
C TYR A 51 8.93 -0.60 -5.37
N LYS A 52 9.97 -1.25 -4.83
CA LYS A 52 10.82 -0.71 -3.76
C LYS A 52 11.58 0.55 -4.17
N ASN A 53 11.99 0.63 -5.42
CA ASN A 53 12.75 1.73 -6.02
C ASN A 53 12.57 1.76 -7.55
N ASN A 54 13.13 2.80 -8.19
CA ASN A 54 13.13 2.98 -9.65
C ASN A 54 14.18 2.14 -10.39
N THR A 55 15.07 1.44 -9.67
CA THR A 55 16.10 0.56 -10.27
C THR A 55 15.64 -0.89 -10.40
N CYS A 56 14.46 -1.21 -9.88
CA CYS A 56 13.88 -2.55 -9.95
C CYS A 56 13.43 -2.87 -11.39
N PRO A 57 13.81 -4.02 -11.96
CA PRO A 57 13.35 -4.43 -13.27
C PRO A 57 11.83 -4.66 -13.28
N PRO A 58 11.10 -4.17 -14.30
CA PRO A 58 9.69 -4.48 -14.46
C PRO A 58 9.52 -5.98 -14.68
N GLY A 59 8.80 -6.65 -13.78
CA GLY A 59 8.59 -8.11 -13.79
C GLY A 59 9.32 -8.88 -12.69
N ASP A 60 10.25 -8.23 -11.97
CA ASP A 60 10.90 -8.86 -10.84
C ASP A 60 9.97 -8.87 -9.60
N SER A 61 9.50 -10.07 -9.26
CA SER A 61 8.61 -10.30 -8.12
C SER A 61 9.28 -10.05 -6.76
N SER A 62 10.62 -10.12 -6.68
CA SER A 62 11.37 -9.84 -5.45
C SER A 62 11.44 -8.35 -5.11
N CYS A 63 11.24 -7.53 -6.13
CA CYS A 63 11.26 -6.08 -6.11
C CYS A 63 9.85 -5.46 -5.98
N CYS A 64 8.80 -6.24 -6.25
CA CYS A 64 7.41 -5.83 -6.10
C CYS A 64 7.01 -5.86 -4.62
N VAL A 65 6.54 -4.72 -4.11
CA VAL A 65 5.99 -4.57 -2.76
C VAL A 65 4.52 -4.97 -2.73
N VAL A 66 3.73 -4.45 -3.66
CA VAL A 66 2.30 -4.70 -3.74
C VAL A 66 1.75 -4.41 -5.13
N THR A 67 0.68 -5.11 -5.51
CA THR A 67 -0.09 -4.80 -6.70
C THR A 67 -1.45 -4.24 -6.30
N ILE A 68 -1.78 -3.04 -6.79
CA ILE A 68 -3.03 -2.34 -6.53
C ILE A 68 -3.99 -2.61 -7.70
N PRO A 69 -5.01 -3.48 -7.54
CA PRO A 69 -6.04 -3.67 -8.56
C PRO A 69 -6.91 -2.42 -8.72
N HIS A 70 -7.59 -2.31 -9.85
CA HIS A 70 -8.53 -1.24 -10.14
C HIS A 70 -9.75 -1.30 -9.20
N ASN A 71 -10.28 -2.52 -9.01
CA ASN A 71 -11.38 -2.78 -8.08
C ASN A 71 -10.83 -3.12 -6.69
N LEU A 72 -11.03 -2.19 -5.75
CA LEU A 72 -10.51 -2.27 -4.39
C LEU A 72 -11.62 -2.57 -3.39
N TYR A 73 -11.88 -3.85 -3.16
CA TYR A 73 -12.74 -4.29 -2.05
C TYR A 73 -12.05 -4.10 -0.70
N SER A 74 -12.84 -3.93 0.35
CA SER A 74 -12.36 -3.69 1.73
C SER A 74 -11.28 -4.69 2.19
N GLN A 75 -11.43 -5.97 1.83
CA GLN A 75 -10.46 -7.02 2.14
C GLN A 75 -9.13 -6.82 1.40
N ILE A 76 -9.18 -6.48 0.11
CA ILE A 76 -8.00 -6.21 -0.71
C ILE A 76 -7.27 -4.98 -0.17
N GLN A 77 -8.00 -3.93 0.18
CA GLN A 77 -7.39 -2.72 0.73
C GLN A 77 -6.68 -2.98 2.06
N ARG A 78 -7.25 -3.83 2.91
CA ARG A 78 -6.60 -4.29 4.14
C ARG A 78 -5.33 -5.09 3.86
N ASP A 79 -5.34 -5.94 2.84
CA ASP A 79 -4.18 -6.72 2.43
C ASP A 79 -3.06 -5.81 1.88
N ILE A 80 -3.41 -4.83 1.05
CA ILE A 80 -2.49 -3.81 0.54
C ILE A 80 -1.85 -3.04 1.70
N PHE A 81 -2.66 -2.58 2.64
CA PHE A 81 -2.15 -1.88 3.82
C PHE A 81 -1.11 -2.72 4.58
N LYS A 82 -1.42 -3.99 4.83
CA LYS A 82 -0.51 -4.91 5.52
C LYS A 82 0.79 -5.13 4.75
N LYS A 83 0.72 -5.29 3.42
CA LYS A 83 1.92 -5.47 2.58
C LYS A 83 2.81 -4.24 2.59
N ILE A 84 2.23 -3.05 2.44
CA ILE A 84 2.96 -1.77 2.52
C ILE A 84 3.59 -1.60 3.91
N LEU A 85 2.85 -1.87 4.99
CA LEU A 85 3.36 -1.79 6.36
C LEU A 85 4.46 -2.82 6.62
N SER A 86 4.27 -4.07 6.18
CA SER A 86 5.27 -5.11 6.34
C SER A 86 6.58 -4.75 5.65
N TYR A 87 6.52 -4.13 4.47
CA TYR A 87 7.71 -3.62 3.78
C TYR A 87 8.35 -2.45 4.55
N GLY A 88 7.55 -1.45 4.95
CA GLY A 88 8.04 -0.28 5.69
C GLY A 88 8.75 -0.65 7.00
N LEU A 89 8.20 -1.61 7.75
CA LEU A 89 8.79 -2.12 8.98
C LEU A 89 10.06 -2.95 8.71
N LYS A 90 10.06 -3.79 7.67
CA LYS A 90 11.22 -4.63 7.32
C LYS A 90 12.42 -3.78 6.91
N GLU A 91 12.18 -2.71 6.17
CA GLU A 91 13.23 -1.80 5.68
C GLU A 91 13.46 -0.60 6.61
N GLN A 92 12.74 -0.52 7.73
CA GLN A 92 12.77 0.60 8.68
C GLN A 92 12.57 1.98 8.03
N LYS A 93 11.76 2.06 6.97
CA LYS A 93 11.51 3.29 6.20
C LYS A 93 10.38 4.14 6.76
N TYR A 94 9.29 3.49 7.17
CA TYR A 94 8.07 4.16 7.61
C TYR A 94 7.23 3.22 8.49
N SER A 95 6.42 3.83 9.35
CA SER A 95 5.55 3.18 10.32
C SER A 95 4.10 3.12 9.84
N GLU A 96 3.22 2.52 10.66
CA GLU A 96 1.77 2.52 10.41
C GLU A 96 1.20 3.94 10.29
N GLU A 97 1.73 4.88 11.09
CA GLU A 97 1.25 6.27 11.13
C GLU A 97 1.55 7.02 9.84
N ASP A 98 2.73 6.78 9.26
CA ASP A 98 3.14 7.37 7.99
C ASP A 98 2.23 6.94 6.85
N ILE A 99 1.77 5.68 6.86
CA ILE A 99 0.80 5.18 5.88
C ILE A 99 -0.55 5.89 6.05
N TRP A 100 -1.03 6.07 7.28
CA TRP A 100 -2.26 6.83 7.55
C TRP A 100 -2.15 8.28 7.07
N ILE A 101 -1.00 8.93 7.30
CA ILE A 101 -0.70 10.28 6.82
C ILE A 101 -0.66 10.33 5.29
N ALA A 102 0.01 9.36 4.66
CA ALA A 102 0.11 9.26 3.20
C ALA A 102 -1.28 9.12 2.54
N LEU A 103 -2.17 8.34 3.18
CA LEU A 103 -3.59 8.17 2.80
C LEU A 103 -4.49 9.35 3.20
N LYS A 104 -3.95 10.39 3.86
CA LYS A 104 -4.69 11.54 4.42
C LYS A 104 -5.80 11.15 5.41
N ILE A 105 -5.66 10.01 6.09
CA ILE A 105 -6.61 9.58 7.12
C ILE A 105 -6.13 10.13 8.46
N LYS A 106 -6.76 11.22 8.90
CA LYS A 106 -6.47 11.81 10.21
C LYS A 106 -6.94 10.85 11.31
N LYS A 107 -6.06 10.40 12.21
CA LYS A 107 -6.49 9.90 13.53
C LYS A 107 -7.39 11.00 14.12
N LYS A 108 -8.64 10.69 14.49
CA LYS A 108 -9.42 11.63 15.29
C LYS A 108 -8.61 11.80 16.58
N ARG A 109 -7.97 12.96 16.76
CA ARG A 109 -7.54 13.36 18.10
C ARG A 109 -8.81 13.37 18.93
N ALA A 110 -8.91 12.46 19.89
CA ALA A 110 -9.86 12.64 20.97
C ALA A 110 -9.49 13.98 21.62
N ILE A 111 -10.44 14.90 21.61
CA ILE A 111 -10.41 16.13 22.39
C ILE A 111 -11.07 15.77 23.72
#